data_AF-A0A4Y2UTX8-F1
#
_entry.id   AF-A0A4Y2UTX8-F1
#
_cell.length_a   1.000
_cell.length_b   1.000
_cell.length_c   1.000
_cell.angle_alpha   90.00
_cell.angle_beta   90.00
_cell.angle_gamma   90.00
#
_symmetry.space_group_name_H-M   'P 1'
#
loop_
_entity.id
_entity.type
_entity.pdbx_description
1 polymer ?
#
loop_
_entity_poly.entity_id
_entity_poly.type
_entity_poly.pdbx_seq_one_letter_code
_entity_poly.pdbx_strand_id
1 'polypeptide(L)'
;MDRTWHICDLTSSLTGSQATGFFFWGHMKSLVYETPVDLAEDLVARIAVAADKINTTPGIFLRVRQSFLRRCELCNDTRGRHFEHLL
;
A
#
# COMPACT_ATOMS: atom_id res chain seq x y z
N MET A 1 -9.30 -17.10 -22.75
CA MET A 1 -9.08 -16.06 -21.73
C MET A 1 -9.32 -16.75 -20.40
N ASP A 2 -8.37 -17.50 -19.85
CA ASP A 2 -8.75 -18.59 -18.94
C ASP A 2 -7.69 -18.90 -17.90
N ARG A 3 -8.15 -18.95 -16.64
CA ARG A 3 -7.49 -19.43 -15.41
C ARG A 3 -6.39 -18.59 -14.76
N THR A 4 -5.49 -17.93 -15.50
CA THR A 4 -4.41 -17.13 -14.88
C THR A 4 -4.93 -15.88 -14.17
N TRP A 5 -5.94 -15.21 -14.74
CA TRP A 5 -6.61 -14.07 -14.10
C TRP A 5 -7.28 -14.45 -12.77
N HIS A 6 -7.89 -15.63 -12.70
CA HIS A 6 -8.49 -16.14 -11.47
C HIS A 6 -7.46 -16.47 -10.39
N ILE A 7 -6.29 -17.00 -10.76
CA ILE A 7 -5.20 -17.23 -9.79
C ILE A 7 -4.64 -15.89 -9.31
N CYS A 8 -4.42 -14.92 -10.19
CA CYS A 8 -3.98 -13.58 -9.80
C CYS A 8 -5.00 -12.90 -8.87
N ASP A 9 -6.30 -13.00 -9.12
CA ASP A 9 -7.36 -12.47 -8.24
C ASP A 9 -7.43 -13.20 -6.89
N LEU A 10 -7.26 -14.53 -6.88
CA LEU A 10 -7.26 -15.33 -5.66
C LEU A 10 -5.99 -15.10 -4.81
N THR A 11 -4.82 -14.97 -5.43
CA THR A 11 -3.58 -14.59 -4.72
C THR A 11 -3.63 -13.13 -4.30
N SER A 12 -4.20 -12.23 -5.10
CA SER A 12 -4.43 -10.83 -4.74
C SER A 12 -5.42 -10.68 -3.59
N SER A 13 -6.36 -11.60 -3.43
CA SER A 13 -7.28 -11.62 -2.28
C SER A 13 -6.60 -12.13 -1.01
N LEU A 14 -5.62 -13.03 -1.13
CA LEU A 14 -4.84 -13.57 0.01
C LEU A 14 -3.65 -12.68 0.41
N THR A 15 -3.09 -11.89 -0.52
CA THR A 15 -1.98 -10.94 -0.26
C THR A 15 -2.38 -9.46 -0.37
N GLY A 16 -3.63 -9.15 -0.73
CA GLY A 16 -4.14 -7.78 -0.87
C GLY A 16 -4.16 -6.99 0.44
N SER A 17 -4.09 -7.69 1.58
CA SER A 17 -3.88 -7.05 2.88
C SER A 17 -2.44 -6.52 3.06
N GLN A 18 -1.45 -7.13 2.40
CA GLN A 18 -0.04 -6.78 2.60
C GLN A 18 0.38 -5.53 1.84
N ALA A 19 -0.09 -5.32 0.61
CA ALA A 19 0.25 -4.13 -0.18
C ALA A 19 -0.28 -2.85 0.47
N THR A 20 -1.52 -2.89 0.94
CA THR A 20 -2.15 -1.79 1.67
C THR A 20 -1.47 -1.57 3.01
N GLY A 21 -1.17 -2.64 3.76
CA GLY A 21 -0.51 -2.55 5.06
C GLY A 21 0.91 -1.96 4.99
N PHE A 22 1.75 -2.40 4.05
CA PHE A 22 3.13 -1.92 3.93
C PHE A 22 3.19 -0.45 3.47
N PHE A 23 2.39 -0.09 2.45
CA PHE A 23 2.31 1.29 1.97
C PHE A 23 1.70 2.22 3.03
N PHE A 24 0.58 1.83 3.64
CA PHE A 24 -0.11 2.62 4.65
C PHE A 24 0.76 2.87 5.86
N TRP A 25 1.40 1.81 6.39
CA TRP A 25 2.30 1.96 7.53
C TRP A 25 3.56 2.76 7.20
N GLY A 26 4.15 2.58 6.01
CA GLY A 26 5.28 3.38 5.55
C GLY A 26 4.92 4.86 5.43
N HIS A 27 3.78 5.18 4.82
CA HIS A 27 3.30 6.55 4.68
C HIS A 27 2.92 7.17 6.03
N MET A 28 2.24 6.42 6.90
CA MET A 28 1.89 6.84 8.25
C MET A 28 3.14 7.16 9.08
N LYS A 29 4.18 6.32 9.03
CA LYS A 29 5.46 6.60 9.70
C LYS A 29 6.09 7.90 9.21
N SER A 30 6.06 8.15 7.90
CA SER A 30 6.57 9.40 7.34
C SER A 30 5.84 10.64 7.87
N LEU A 31 4.55 10.53 8.18
CA LEU A 31 3.75 11.63 8.73
C LEU A 31 3.95 11.78 10.25
N VAL A 32 4.01 10.68 10.98
CA VAL A 32 4.13 10.68 12.45
C VAL A 32 5.50 11.18 12.89
N TYR A 33 6.55 10.79 12.17
CA TYR A 33 7.95 11.13 12.49
C TYR A 33 8.52 12.26 11.61
N GLU A 34 7.67 13.06 10.98
CA GLU A 34 8.11 14.25 10.22
C GLU A 34 8.86 15.23 11.13
N THR A 35 8.44 15.35 12.39
CA THR A 35 9.14 16.10 13.44
C THR A 35 9.42 15.17 14.63
N PRO A 36 10.45 15.47 15.45
CA PRO A 36 10.71 14.72 16.67
C PRO A 36 9.47 14.66 17.58
N VAL A 37 9.30 13.55 18.28
CA VAL A 37 8.23 13.31 19.25
C VAL A 37 8.89 13.00 20.59
N ASP A 38 8.65 13.85 21.59
CA ASP A 38 9.27 13.72 22.91
C ASP A 38 8.37 13.01 23.92
N LEU A 39 7.05 13.00 23.69
CA LEU A 39 6.04 12.48 24.62
C LEU A 39 5.13 11.45 23.95
N ALA A 40 4.78 10.40 24.70
CA ALA A 40 3.90 9.34 24.21
C ALA A 40 2.48 9.85 23.86
N GLU A 41 1.96 10.84 24.58
CA GLU A 41 0.65 11.44 24.31
C GLU A 41 0.64 12.19 22.96
N ASP A 42 1.71 12.92 22.67
CA ASP A 42 1.90 13.60 21.37
C ASP A 42 2.02 12.57 20.23
N LEU A 43 2.69 11.43 20.48
CA LEU A 43 2.75 10.34 19.51
C LEU A 43 1.35 9.81 19.15
N VAL A 44 0.51 9.55 20.16
CA VAL A 44 -0.84 9.03 19.95
C VAL A 44 -1.71 10.05 19.20
N ALA A 45 -1.63 11.33 19.58
CA ALA A 45 -2.34 12.40 18.89
C ALA A 45 -1.92 12.50 17.41
N ARG A 46 -0.61 12.43 17.12
CA ARG A 46 -0.09 12.46 15.76
C ARG A 46 -0.48 11.24 14.94
N ILE A 47 -0.52 10.05 15.53
CA ILE A 47 -1.02 8.84 14.84
C ILE A 47 -2.48 9.02 14.44
N ALA A 48 -3.33 9.55 15.33
CA ALA A 48 -4.73 9.81 15.02
C ALA A 48 -4.89 10.84 13.89
N VAL A 49 -4.16 11.96 13.95
CA VAL A 49 -4.16 12.99 12.90
C VAL A 49 -3.63 12.45 11.56
N ALA A 50 -2.57 11.66 11.58
CA ALA A 50 -2.01 11.05 10.37
C ALA A 50 -2.99 10.05 9.75
N ALA A 51 -3.65 9.22 10.56
CA ALA A 51 -4.68 8.29 10.10
C ALA A 51 -5.86 9.04 9.45
N ASP A 52 -6.34 10.10 10.09
CA ASP A 52 -7.42 10.94 9.54
C ASP A 52 -7.01 11.61 8.22
N LYS A 53 -5.80 12.17 8.16
CA LYS A 53 -5.25 12.78 6.93
C LYS A 53 -5.17 11.78 5.78
N ILE A 54 -4.74 10.54 6.03
CA ILE A 54 -4.67 9.50 4.99
C ILE A 54 -6.09 9.09 4.56
N ASN A 55 -7.02 8.96 5.51
CA ASN A 55 -8.40 8.55 5.23
C ASN A 55 -9.18 9.62 4.45
N THR A 56 -8.94 10.89 4.76
CA THR A 56 -9.61 12.04 4.11
C THR A 56 -8.98 12.42 2.77
N THR A 57 -7.74 12.00 2.49
CA THR A 57 -7.11 12.27 1.19
C THR A 57 -7.72 11.36 0.11
N PRO A 58 -8.52 11.90 -0.82
CA PRO A 58 -9.15 11.09 -1.83
C PRO A 58 -8.10 10.49 -2.76
N GLY A 59 -8.29 9.22 -3.13
CA GLY A 59 -7.50 8.58 -4.17
C GLY A 59 -6.15 8.00 -3.74
N ILE A 60 -5.69 8.17 -2.50
CA ILE A 60 -4.47 7.47 -2.01
C ILE A 60 -4.65 5.95 -2.16
N PHE A 61 -5.72 5.40 -1.61
CA PHE A 61 -5.99 3.96 -1.69
C PHE A 61 -6.24 3.48 -3.14
N LEU A 62 -6.83 4.33 -3.99
CA LEU A 62 -7.02 4.02 -5.41
C LEU A 62 -5.67 3.89 -6.14
N ARG A 63 -4.72 4.80 -5.88
CA ARG A 63 -3.38 4.75 -6.47
C ARG A 63 -2.60 3.53 -6.00
N VAL A 64 -2.70 3.17 -4.72
CA VAL A 64 -2.09 1.94 -4.17
C VAL A 64 -2.66 0.70 -4.86
N ARG A 65 -3.98 0.62 -5.01
CA ARG A 65 -4.65 -0.48 -5.72
C ARG A 65 -4.20 -0.55 -7.18
N GLN A 66 -4.14 0.59 -7.87
CA GLN A 66 -3.68 0.65 -9.27
C GLN A 66 -2.21 0.23 -9.43
N SER A 67 -1.31 0.68 -8.55
CA SER A 67 0.09 0.26 -8.56
C SER A 67 0.22 -1.24 -8.30
N PHE A 68 -0.59 -1.80 -7.38
CA PHE A 68 -0.63 -3.23 -7.14
C PHE A 68 -1.11 -4.01 -8.37
N LEU A 69 -2.22 -3.61 -8.99
CA LEU A 69 -2.74 -4.23 -10.21
C LEU A 69 -1.71 -4.20 -11.35
N ARG A 70 -1.03 -3.07 -11.55
CA ARG A 70 0.04 -2.93 -12.56
C ARG A 70 1.20 -3.90 -12.30
N ARG A 71 1.55 -4.17 -11.04
CA ARG A 71 2.57 -5.18 -10.68
C ARG A 71 2.09 -6.59 -10.98
N CYS A 72 0.83 -6.90 -10.76
CA CYS A 72 0.25 -8.19 -11.12
C CYS A 72 0.28 -8.42 -12.64
N GLU A 73 -0.09 -7.40 -13.42
CA GLU A 73 -0.03 -7.41 -14.88
C GLU A 73 1.41 -7.64 -15.36
N LEU A 74 2.38 -6.87 -14.85
CA LEU A 74 3.78 -7.02 -15.24
C LEU A 74 4.36 -8.38 -14.83
N CYS A 75 3.96 -8.93 -13.68
CA CYS A 75 4.34 -10.28 -13.27
C CYS A 75 3.84 -11.34 -14.26
N ASN A 76 2.61 -11.18 -14.75
CA ASN A 76 2.07 -12.05 -15.79
C ASN A 76 2.86 -11.92 -17.10
N ASP A 77 3.15 -10.70 -17.55
CA ASP A 77 3.88 -10.43 -18.79
C ASP A 77 5.33 -10.94 -18.75
N THR A 78 5.98 -10.78 -17.61
CA THR A 78 7.35 -11.23 -17.38
C THR A 78 7.45 -12.73 -17.06
N ARG A 79 6.31 -13.43 -16.96
CA ARG A 79 6.20 -14.84 -16.56
C ARG A 79 6.84 -15.11 -15.18
N GLY A 80 6.63 -14.19 -14.24
CA GLY A 80 7.15 -14.30 -12.88
C GLY A 80 8.64 -13.98 -12.73
N ARG A 81 9.27 -13.35 -13.74
CA ARG A 81 10.65 -12.85 -13.60
C ARG A 81 10.70 -11.59 -12.74
N HIS A 82 11.82 -11.35 -12.07
CA HIS A 82 12.03 -10.14 -11.27
C HIS A 82 12.01 -8.87 -12.12
N PHE A 83 11.42 -7.80 -11.57
CA PHE A 83 11.41 -6.46 -12.14
C PHE A 83 11.46 -5.40 -11.02
N GLU A 84 12.21 -4.31 -11.25
CA GLU A 84 12.36 -3.18 -10.32
C GLU A 84 12.10 -1.86 -11.06
N HIS A 85 10.84 -1.40 -11.16
CA HIS A 85 10.49 -0.04 -11.64
C HIS A 85 9.00 0.36 -11.54
N LEU A 86 8.27 -0.04 -10.48
CA LEU A 86 6.81 0.18 -10.40
C LEU A 86 6.34 0.95 -9.14
N LEU A 87 7.15 1.89 -8.65
CA LEU A 87 6.77 2.83 -7.59
C LEU A 87 6.32 4.17 -8.18
#